data_AF-A0A8X7WCV5-F1
#
_entry.id   AF-A0A8X7WCV5-F1
#
_cell.length_a   1.000
_cell.length_b   1.000
_cell.length_c   1.000
_cell.angle_alpha   90.00
_cell.angle_beta   90.00
_cell.angle_gamma   90.00
#
_symmetry.space_group_name_H-M   'P 1'
#
loop_
_entity.id
_entity.type
_entity.pdbx_description
1 polymer ?
#
loop_
_entity_poly.entity_id
_entity_poly.type
_entity_poly.pdbx_seq_one_letter_code
_entity_poly.pdbx_strand_id
1 'polypeptide(L)'
;MIDTWRPGETVWTTHIIKNQLPGRRAWNNCDFSNGMFYCFSTCGYLGVFDPSPNRETWKILPVKPCLAFRQVDLTRRMMITEHEGDIFVVCNSCYKPIRSRRCLN
;
A
#
# COMPACT_ATOMS: atom_id res chain seq x y z
N MET A 1 -5.44 14.10 -2.16
CA MET A 1 -6.84 14.23 -1.70
C MET A 1 -7.27 12.86 -1.22
N ILE A 2 -7.95 12.78 -0.07
CA ILE A 2 -8.59 11.53 0.37
C ILE A 2 -10.07 11.82 0.52
N ASP A 3 -10.89 11.02 -0.13
CA ASP A 3 -12.34 11.04 0.04
C ASP A 3 -12.73 9.93 1.00
N THR A 4 -13.52 10.28 2.01
CA THR A 4 -13.99 9.38 3.04
C THR A 4 -15.50 9.32 3.02
N TRP A 5 -16.05 8.15 3.32
CA TRP A 5 -17.47 7.92 3.48
C TRP A 5 -17.67 6.84 4.54
N ARG A 6 -18.64 7.04 5.43
CA ARG A 6 -19.03 6.07 6.46
C ARG A 6 -20.38 5.45 6.11
N PRO A 7 -20.61 4.16 6.44
CA PRO A 7 -21.90 3.53 6.26
C PRO A 7 -23.05 4.36 6.82
N GLY A 8 -24.01 4.70 5.96
CA GLY A 8 -25.18 5.51 6.30
C GLY A 8 -25.07 7.00 5.96
N GLU A 9 -23.90 7.50 5.55
CA GLU A 9 -23.77 8.87 5.06
C GLU A 9 -24.35 9.01 3.65
N THR A 10 -24.86 10.21 3.34
CA THR A 10 -25.43 10.53 2.02
C THR A 10 -24.45 11.25 1.10
N VAL A 11 -23.30 11.69 1.61
CA VAL A 11 -22.28 12.44 0.87
C VAL A 11 -20.88 11.99 1.27
N TRP A 12 -19.92 12.18 0.37
CA TRP A 12 -18.50 11.96 0.64
C TRP A 12 -17.88 13.20 1.28
N THR A 13 -16.94 13.00 2.20
CA THR A 13 -16.13 14.06 2.80
C THR A 13 -14.74 14.06 2.20
N THR A 14 -14.34 15.18 1.60
CA THR A 14 -13.03 15.36 0.98
C THR A 14 -12.03 16.02 1.92
N HIS A 15 -10.88 15.38 2.10
CA HIS A 15 -9.75 15.87 2.89
C HIS A 15 -8.57 16.27 1.98
N ILE A 16 -8.12 17.52 2.11
CA ILE A 16 -6.97 18.03 1.37
C ILE A 16 -5.69 17.80 2.19
N ILE A 17 -4.88 16.84 1.73
CA ILE A 17 -3.63 16.45 2.40
C ILE A 17 -2.45 17.09 1.68
N LYS A 18 -1.60 17.76 2.45
CA LYS A 18 -0.33 18.31 1.98
C LYS A 18 0.68 17.16 1.88
N ASN A 19 1.39 17.05 0.75
CA ASN A 19 2.23 15.91 0.34
C ASN A 19 1.46 14.65 -0.02
N GLN A 20 1.28 14.45 -1.33
CA GLN A 20 0.82 13.17 -1.89
C GLN A 20 2.00 12.20 -1.99
N LEU A 21 1.71 10.89 -1.96
CA LEU A 21 2.69 9.87 -2.32
C LEU A 21 3.32 10.21 -3.69
N PRO A 22 4.65 10.09 -3.85
CA PRO A 22 5.29 10.44 -5.10
C PRO A 22 4.88 9.49 -6.24
N GLY A 23 4.38 10.10 -7.33
CA GLY A 23 4.24 9.51 -8.66
C GLY A 23 2.91 8.82 -8.97
N ARG A 24 2.67 8.59 -10.27
CA ARG A 24 1.58 7.77 -10.88
C ARG A 24 1.62 6.29 -10.46
N ARG A 25 2.14 5.96 -9.29
CA ARG A 25 2.15 4.58 -8.77
C ARG A 25 0.72 4.25 -8.39
N ALA A 26 0.20 3.14 -8.90
CA ALA A 26 -1.13 2.69 -8.50
C ALA A 26 -1.02 2.16 -7.06
N TRP A 27 -1.58 2.92 -6.12
CA TRP A 27 -1.77 2.52 -4.73
C TRP A 27 -3.18 1.94 -4.64
N ASN A 28 -3.25 0.62 -4.72
CA ASN A 28 -4.48 -0.10 -5.00
C ASN A 28 -5.08 -0.78 -3.77
N ASN A 29 -4.34 -0.86 -2.66
CA ASN A 29 -4.85 -1.42 -1.41
C ASN A 29 -4.36 -0.61 -0.21
N CYS A 30 -5.27 -0.39 0.73
CA CYS A 30 -4.99 0.24 2.01
C CYS A 30 -5.55 -0.61 3.16
N ASP A 31 -4.93 -0.51 4.33
CA ASP A 31 -5.48 -0.98 5.60
C ASP A 31 -5.14 -0.01 6.74
N PHE A 32 -5.83 -0.14 7.86
CA PHE A 32 -5.68 0.72 9.03
C PHE A 32 -5.24 -0.09 10.24
N SER A 33 -4.12 0.31 10.84
CA SER A 33 -3.57 -0.32 12.05
C SER A 33 -2.91 0.71 12.93
N ASN A 34 -3.05 0.58 14.25
CA ASN A 34 -2.36 1.42 15.23
C ASN A 34 -2.49 2.93 14.97
N GLY A 35 -3.68 3.37 14.52
CA GLY A 35 -3.94 4.79 14.24
C GLY A 35 -3.45 5.27 12.89
N MET A 36 -2.81 4.44 12.06
CA MET A 36 -2.19 4.82 10.80
C MET A 36 -2.76 4.02 9.62
N PHE A 37 -2.79 4.66 8.44
CA PHE A 37 -3.10 3.98 7.20
C PHE A 37 -1.84 3.45 6.54
N TYR A 38 -1.89 2.22 6.06
CA TYR A 38 -0.82 1.55 5.31
C TYR A 38 -1.31 1.29 3.89
N CYS A 39 -0.50 1.65 2.90
CA CYS A 39 -0.83 1.45 1.48
C CYS A 39 0.27 0.68 0.77
N PHE A 40 -0.12 -0.29 -0.04
CA PHE A 40 0.82 -1.01 -0.91
C PHE A 40 0.67 -0.55 -2.35
N SER A 41 1.81 -0.30 -3.02
CA SER A 41 1.84 0.06 -4.44
C SER A 41 2.08 -1.16 -5.33
N THR A 42 1.62 -1.09 -6.57
CA THR A 42 1.95 -2.07 -7.62
C THR A 42 3.45 -2.18 -7.95
N CYS A 43 4.29 -1.28 -7.43
CA CYS A 43 5.75 -1.34 -7.59
C CYS A 43 6.46 -1.91 -6.35
N GLY A 44 5.72 -2.44 -5.36
CA GLY A 44 6.30 -3.07 -4.17
C GLY A 44 6.67 -2.12 -3.03
N TYR A 45 6.30 -0.83 -3.11
CA TYR A 45 6.50 0.12 -2.01
C TYR A 45 5.35 0.07 -1.00
N LEU A 46 5.70 0.25 0.28
CA LEU A 46 4.78 0.43 1.39
C LEU A 46 4.79 1.90 1.82
N GLY A 47 3.63 2.55 1.74
CA GLY A 47 3.39 3.90 2.22
C GLY A 47 2.64 3.87 3.55
N VAL A 48 2.89 4.87 4.39
CA VAL A 48 2.18 5.10 5.65
C VAL A 48 1.65 6.52 5.67
N PHE A 49 0.43 6.69 6.17
CA PHE A 49 -0.19 7.98 6.43
C PHE A 49 -0.66 8.03 7.88
N ASP A 50 -0.18 9.04 8.60
CA ASP A 50 -0.63 9.37 9.95
C ASP A 50 -1.77 10.40 9.83
N PRO A 51 -3.03 10.04 10.14
CA PRO A 51 -4.16 10.94 10.08
C PRO A 51 -4.24 11.88 11.29
N SER A 52 -3.30 11.82 12.24
CA SER A 52 -3.32 12.66 13.44
C SER A 52 -3.17 14.15 13.08
N PRO A 53 -3.81 15.05 13.84
CA PRO A 53 -3.71 16.49 13.61
C PRO A 53 -2.26 16.97 13.49
N ASN A 54 -1.95 17.74 12.46
CA ASN A 54 -0.61 18.27 12.13
C ASN A 54 0.43 17.23 11.66
N ARG A 55 0.01 15.98 11.44
CA ARG A 55 0.86 14.90 10.92
C ARG A 55 0.34 14.29 9.63
N GLU A 56 -0.63 14.96 8.98
CA GLU A 56 -1.30 14.53 7.76
C GLU A 56 -0.33 14.58 6.56
N THR A 57 0.63 13.66 6.54
CA THR A 57 1.64 13.54 5.50
C THR A 57 1.88 12.07 5.19
N TRP A 58 2.02 11.77 3.90
CA TRP A 58 2.45 10.45 3.46
C TRP A 58 3.95 10.27 3.64
N LYS A 59 4.36 9.08 4.09
CA LYS A 59 5.75 8.65 4.17
C LYS A 59 5.89 7.31 3.46
N ILE A 60 6.83 7.20 2.52
CA ILE A 60 7.23 5.89 2.00
C ILE A 60 8.19 5.28 3.02
N LEU A 61 7.83 4.10 3.54
CA LEU A 61 8.73 3.40 4.44
C LEU A 61 9.97 2.94 3.67
N PRO A 62 11.18 3.05 4.25
CA PRO A 62 12.43 2.63 3.63
C PRO A 62 12.59 1.09 3.61
N VAL A 63 11.48 0.36 3.58
CA VAL A 63 11.49 -1.08 3.36
C VAL A 63 11.85 -1.26 1.89
N LYS A 64 12.98 -1.92 1.61
CA LYS A 64 13.31 -2.33 0.24
C LYS A 64 12.09 -3.06 -0.33
N PRO A 65 11.66 -2.82 -1.59
CA PRO A 65 10.58 -3.58 -2.18
C PRO A 65 10.91 -5.05 -1.96
N CYS A 66 10.05 -5.73 -1.19
CA CYS A 66 10.40 -7.00 -0.56
C CYS A 66 11.02 -7.89 -1.63
N LEU A 67 12.25 -8.37 -1.44
CA LEU A 67 12.94 -9.17 -2.45
C LEU A 67 12.16 -10.45 -2.79
N ALA A 68 11.23 -10.86 -1.92
CA ALA A 68 10.21 -11.87 -2.21
C ALA A 68 9.43 -11.58 -3.50
N PHE A 69 9.17 -10.31 -3.83
CA PHE A 69 8.45 -9.91 -5.03
C PHE A 69 9.24 -10.07 -6.32
N ARG A 70 10.56 -10.27 -6.30
CA ARG A 70 11.27 -10.67 -7.54
C ARG A 70 10.81 -12.03 -8.05
N GLN A 71 10.16 -12.83 -7.21
CA GLN A 71 9.60 -14.13 -7.55
C GLN A 71 8.08 -14.09 -7.77
N VAL A 72 7.44 -12.93 -7.52
CA VAL A 72 5.98 -12.76 -7.59
C VAL A 72 5.65 -11.69 -8.62
N ASP A 73 4.75 -12.02 -9.53
CA ASP A 73 4.23 -11.05 -10.49
C ASP A 73 3.45 -9.94 -9.76
N LEU A 74 4.06 -8.75 -9.66
CA LEU A 74 3.49 -7.56 -9.01
C LEU A 74 2.25 -7.00 -9.73
N THR A 75 1.96 -7.47 -10.94
CA THR A 75 0.71 -7.12 -11.64
C THR A 75 -0.50 -7.87 -11.09
N ARG A 76 -0.28 -8.93 -10.29
CA ARG A 76 -1.34 -9.69 -9.65
C ARG A 76 -1.91 -8.94 -8.45
N ARG A 77 -3.18 -9.19 -8.13
CA ARG A 77 -3.87 -8.58 -7.00
C ARG A 77 -3.23 -9.01 -5.69
N MET A 78 -2.34 -8.16 -5.18
CA MET A 78 -1.89 -8.21 -3.78
C MET A 78 -2.96 -7.53 -2.93
N MET A 79 -3.06 -7.93 -1.67
CA MET A 79 -3.92 -7.31 -0.67
C MET A 79 -3.05 -6.99 0.54
N ILE A 80 -3.43 -5.98 1.30
CA ILE A 80 -2.83 -5.67 2.60
C ILE A 80 -3.87 -5.98 3.67
N THR A 81 -3.45 -6.62 4.75
CA THR A 81 -4.31 -6.95 5.89
C THR A 81 -3.55 -6.78 7.19
N GLU A 82 -4.23 -6.32 8.21
CA GLU A 82 -3.79 -6.23 9.60
C GLU A 82 -4.20 -7.50 10.37
N HIS A 83 -3.31 -7.97 11.24
CA HIS A 83 -3.63 -8.99 12.25
C HIS A 83 -2.70 -8.83 13.45
N GLU A 84 -3.28 -8.61 14.64
CA GLU A 84 -2.55 -8.46 15.92
C GLU A 84 -1.50 -7.33 15.94
N GLY A 85 -1.76 -6.23 15.21
CA GLY A 85 -0.89 -5.08 15.08
C GLY A 85 0.14 -5.19 13.96
N ASP A 86 0.26 -6.36 13.34
CA ASP A 86 1.16 -6.60 12.22
C ASP A 86 0.46 -6.42 10.87
N ILE A 87 1.21 -5.91 9.90
CA ILE A 87 0.75 -5.67 8.54
C ILE A 87 1.29 -6.76 7.61
N PHE A 88 0.39 -7.48 6.96
CA PHE A 88 0.70 -8.54 6.00
C PHE A 88 0.36 -8.10 4.58
N VAL A 89 1.24 -8.45 3.64
CA VAL A 89 0.93 -8.38 2.20
C VAL A 89 0.59 -9.79 1.72
N VAL A 90 -0.66 -10.00 1.34
CA VAL A 90 -1.20 -11.30 0.93
C VAL A 90 -1.30 -11.36 -0.59
N CYS A 91 -0.80 -12.44 -1.19
CA CYS A 91 -0.96 -12.73 -2.60
C CYS A 91 -1.84 -13.98 -2.77
N ASN A 92 -2.99 -13.84 -3.42
CA ASN A 92 -3.96 -14.93 -3.59
C ASN A 92 -3.74 -15.80 -4.84
N SER A 93 -2.55 -15.75 -5.45
CA SER A 93 -2.28 -16.44 -6.72
C SER A 93 -1.26 -17.56 -6.54
N CYS A 94 -1.57 -18.73 -7.10
CA CYS A 94 -0.70 -19.90 -7.06
C CYS A 94 0.71 -19.53 -7.56
N TYR A 95 1.71 -19.78 -6.70
CA TYR A 95 3.12 -19.61 -7.01
C TYR A 95 3.46 -20.46 -8.25
N LYS A 96 3.74 -19.83 -9.38
CA LYS A 96 4.62 -20.44 -10.37
C LYS A 96 5.95 -19.73 -10.20
N PRO A 97 6.97 -20.36 -9.60
CA PRO A 97 8.25 -19.70 -9.43
C PRO A 97 8.74 -19.22 -10.80
N ILE A 98 8.98 -17.92 -10.92
CA ILE A 98 9.60 -17.35 -12.13
C ILE A 98 11.00 -17.99 -12.19
N ARG A 99 11.22 -18.91 -13.15
CA ARG A 99 12.57 -19.38 -13.47
C ARG A 99 13.39 -18.13 -13.80
N SER A 100 14.39 -17.85 -12.97
CA SER A 100 15.26 -16.68 -13.09
C SER A 100 15.73 -16.51 -14.54
N ARG A 101 15.17 -15.53 -15.27
CA ARG A 101 15.87 -14.98 -16.42
C ARG A 101 16.92 -14.05 -15.83
N ARG A 102 18.19 -14.44 -15.98
CA ARG A 102 19.35 -13.62 -15.62
C ARG A 102 19.12 -12.22 -16.18
N CYS A 103 19.13 -11.22 -15.31
CA CYS A 103 19.37 -9.86 -15.75
C CYS A 103 20.81 -9.86 -16.29
N LEU A 104 20.95 -9.83 -17.61
CA LEU A 104 22.20 -9.48 -18.26
C LEU A 104 22.48 -8.01 -17.97
N ASN A 105 23.76 -7.74 -17.72
CA ASN A 105 24.37 -6.48 -17.28
C ASN A 105 23.95 -5.25 -18.07
#